data_AF-G0U0I5-F1
#
_entry.id   AF-G0U0I5-F1
#
_cell.length_a   1.000
_cell.length_b   1.000
_cell.length_c   1.000
_cell.angle_alpha   90.00
_cell.angle_beta   90.00
_cell.angle_gamma   90.00
#
_symmetry.space_group_name_H-M   'P 1'
#
loop_
_entity.id
_entity.type
_entity.pdbx_description
1 polymer ?
#
loop_
_entity_poly.entity_id
_entity_poly.type
_entity_poly.pdbx_seq_one_letter_code
_entity_poly.pdbx_strand_id
1 'polypeptide(L)' 'MSRPFFTTNPHRIARLQENYDAGVEREKIPPEVREQLDLRAIAITPAKLRFLHQNAMESYSPMEKNAAVARYNELHMSTP' A
#
# COMPACT_ATOMS: atom_id res chain seq x y z
N MET A 1 4.04 0.42 -35.81
CA MET A 1 3.80 -0.05 -34.42
C MET A 1 5.13 -0.01 -33.68
N SER A 2 5.19 0.64 -32.52
CA SER A 2 6.38 0.63 -31.66
C SER A 2 6.65 -0.79 -31.16
N ARG A 3 7.90 -1.26 -31.20
CA ARG A 3 8.25 -2.58 -30.65
C ARG A 3 8.08 -2.55 -29.12
N PRO A 4 7.53 -3.60 -28.50
CA PRO A 4 7.50 -3.70 -27.05
C PRO A 4 8.93 -3.66 -26.50
N PHE A 5 9.15 -2.78 -25.52
CA PHE A 5 10.44 -2.62 -24.86
C PHE A 5 10.35 -3.15 -23.43
N PHE A 6 11.11 -4.20 -23.15
CA PHE A 6 11.23 -4.77 -21.81
C PHE A 6 12.28 -4.00 -21.02
N THR A 7 12.02 -3.78 -19.73
CA THR A 7 13.00 -3.13 -18.88
C THR A 7 14.13 -4.09 -18.52
N THR A 8 15.36 -3.60 -18.58
CA THR A 8 16.57 -4.32 -18.14
C THR A 8 17.10 -3.81 -16.80
N ASN A 9 16.42 -2.83 -16.17
CA ASN A 9 16.85 -2.27 -14.89
C ASN A 9 16.53 -3.27 -13.77
N PRO A 10 17.54 -3.79 -13.04
CA PRO A 10 17.34 -4.84 -12.04
C PRO A 10 16.42 -4.40 -10.89
N HIS A 11 16.51 -3.14 -10.44
CA HIS A 11 15.62 -2.61 -9.40
C HIS A 11 14.17 -2.52 -9.87
N ARG A 12 13.96 -2.20 -11.15
CA ARG A 12 12.61 -2.16 -11.72
C ARG A 12 12.04 -3.56 -11.89
N ILE A 13 12.86 -4.51 -12.32
CA ILE A 13 12.47 -5.92 -12.45
C ILE A 13 12.06 -6.48 -11.08
N ALA A 14 12.89 -6.27 -10.05
CA ALA A 14 12.59 -6.72 -8.68
C ALA A 14 11.24 -6.18 -8.18
N ARG A 15 11.01 -4.87 -8.33
CA ARG A 15 9.73 -4.24 -7.94
C ARG A 15 8.54 -4.79 -8.72
N LEU A 16 8.70 -5.07 -10.01
CA LEU A 16 7.64 -5.67 -10.82
C LEU A 16 7.32 -7.10 -10.36
N GLN A 17 8.34 -7.87 -9.96
CA GLN A 17 8.16 -9.19 -9.39
C GLN A 17 7.44 -9.12 -8.04
N GLU A 18 7.87 -8.23 -7.13
CA GLU A 18 7.21 -8.00 -5.84
C GLU A 18 5.71 -7.64 -6.03
N ASN A 19 5.41 -6.77 -6.99
CA ASN A 19 4.03 -6.41 -7.31
C ASN A 19 3.21 -7.59 -7.86
N TYR A 20 3.83 -8.42 -8.71
CA TYR A 20 3.19 -9.60 -9.26
C TYR A 20 2.87 -10.62 -8.16
N ASP A 21 3.86 -10.93 -7.31
CA ASP A 21 3.72 -11.90 -6.22
C ASP A 21 2.65 -11.44 -5.21
N ALA A 22 2.65 -10.16 -4.86
CA ALA A 22 1.60 -9.57 -4.01
C ALA A 22 0.21 -9.64 -4.67
N GLY A 23 0.13 -9.47 -5.99
CA GLY A 23 -1.09 -9.63 -6.77
C GLY A 23 -1.64 -11.06 -6.73
N VAL A 24 -0.76 -12.06 -6.90
CA VAL A 24 -1.12 -13.48 -6.83
C VAL A 24 -1.68 -13.84 -5.46
N GLU A 25 -1.08 -13.38 -4.37
CA GLU A 25 -1.63 -13.60 -3.03
C GLU A 25 -3.00 -12.92 -2.84
N ARG A 26 -3.17 -11.72 -3.39
CA ARG A 26 -4.44 -10.99 -3.32
C ARG A 26 -5.56 -11.66 -4.11
N GLU A 27 -5.25 -12.32 -5.24
CA GLU A 27 -6.24 -13.06 -6.04
C GLU A 27 -6.78 -14.31 -5.33
N LYS A 28 -6.06 -14.86 -4.34
CA LYS A 28 -6.55 -15.97 -3.51
C LYS A 28 -7.69 -15.54 -2.57
N ILE A 29 -7.84 -14.24 -2.31
CA ILE A 29 -8.88 -13.70 -1.42
C ILE A 29 -10.19 -13.56 -2.22
N PRO A 30 -11.33 -14.07 -1.70
CA PRO A 30 -12.62 -13.89 -2.35
C PRO A 30 -12.93 -12.41 -2.65
N PRO A 31 -13.53 -12.09 -3.81
CA PRO A 31 -13.79 -10.71 -4.23
C PRO A 31 -14.52 -9.85 -3.19
N GLU A 32 -15.51 -10.43 -2.50
CA GLU A 32 -16.34 -9.75 -1.51
C GLU A 32 -15.52 -9.35 -0.28
N VAL A 33 -14.61 -10.23 0.15
CA VAL A 33 -13.71 -9.97 1.28
C VAL A 33 -12.67 -8.92 0.90
N ARG A 34 -12.13 -9.01 -0.33
CA ARG A 34 -11.17 -8.03 -0.85
C ARG A 34 -11.77 -6.63 -0.92
N GLU A 35 -13.00 -6.50 -1.40
CA GLU A 35 -13.71 -5.21 -1.46
C GLU A 35 -13.91 -4.60 -0.06
N GLN A 36 -14.28 -5.41 0.93
CA GLN A 36 -14.38 -4.94 2.32
C GLN A 36 -13.03 -4.46 2.87
N LEU A 37 -11.94 -5.17 2.57
CA LEU A 37 -10.59 -4.77 2.97
C LEU A 37 -10.17 -3.46 2.29
N ASP A 38 -10.48 -3.29 1.00
CA ASP A 38 -10.21 -2.07 0.25
C ASP A 38 -11.01 -0.88 0.83
N LEU A 39 -12.30 -1.08 1.12
CA LEU A 39 -13.12 -0.06 1.76
C LEU A 39 -12.57 0.35 3.13
N ARG A 40 -12.09 -0.60 3.94
CA ARG A 40 -11.43 -0.31 5.23
C ARG A 40 -10.11 0.44 5.06
N ALA A 41 -9.33 0.12 4.02
CA ALA A 41 -8.09 0.84 3.73
C ALA A 41 -8.35 2.30 3.32
N ILE A 42 -9.42 2.53 2.55
CA ILE A 42 -9.87 3.84 2.07
C ILE A 42 -10.60 4.64 3.17
N ALA A 43 -11.20 3.97 4.15
CA ALA A 43 -11.90 4.64 5.25
C ALA A 43 -10.95 5.58 6.02
N ILE A 44 -11.21 6.89 5.91
CA ILE A 44 -10.48 7.94 6.62
C ILE A 44 -11.31 8.33 7.83
N THR A 45 -10.86 7.92 9.01
CA THR A 45 -11.38 8.44 10.26
C THR A 45 -10.75 9.81 10.56
N PRO A 46 -11.40 10.67 11.37
CA PRO A 46 -10.78 11.92 11.83
C PRO A 46 -9.43 11.70 12.54
N ALA A 47 -9.27 10.55 13.23
CA ALA A 47 -8.01 10.17 13.85
C ALA A 47 -6.91 9.87 12.81
N LYS A 48 -7.24 9.11 11.76
CA LYS A 48 -6.32 8.82 10.65
C LYS A 48 -5.93 10.10 9.91
N LEU A 49 -6.88 11.02 9.70
CA LEU A 49 -6.59 12.31 9.07
C LEU A 49 -5.57 13.13 9.88
N ARG A 50 -5.75 13.24 11.20
CA ARG A 50 -4.81 13.94 12.10
C ARG A 50 -3.43 13.29 12.09
N PHE A 51 -3.38 11.96 12.14
CA PHE A 51 -2.14 11.20 12.03
C PHE A 51 -1.42 11.48 10.71
N LEU A 52 -2.13 11.40 9.57
CA LEU A 52 -1.53 11.66 8.25
C LEU A 52 -1.00 13.08 8.14
N HIS A 53 -1.72 14.07 8.68
CA HIS A 53 -1.27 15.45 8.71
C HIS A 53 0.02 15.61 9.52
N GLN A 54 0.07 15.05 10.74
CA GLN A 54 1.27 15.08 11.59
C GLN A 54 2.45 14.39 10.89
N ASN A 55 2.24 13.16 10.39
CA ASN A 55 3.24 12.38 9.67
C ASN A 55 3.79 13.10 8.42
N ALA A 56 2.96 13.89 7.74
CA ALA A 56 3.39 14.68 6.59
C ALA A 56 4.29 15.85 6.98
N MET A 57 4.02 16.51 8.11
CA MET A 57 4.76 17.69 8.59
C MET A 57 6.15 17.35 9.15
N GLU A 58 6.39 16.09 9.47
CA GLU A 58 7.63 15.65 10.07
C GLU A 58 8.80 15.61 9.08
N SER A 59 10.03 15.73 9.58
CA SER A 59 11.24 15.87 8.75
C SER A 59 11.87 14.55 8.29
N TYR A 60 11.34 13.40 8.68
CA TYR A 60 11.89 12.09 8.30
C TYR A 60 11.60 11.71 6.83
N SER A 61 12.33 10.71 6.34
CA SER A 61 12.32 10.30 4.93
C SER A 61 10.94 9.78 4.48
N PRO A 62 10.64 9.82 3.16
CA PRO A 62 9.41 9.21 2.64
C PRO A 62 9.23 7.74 3.02
N MET A 63 10.33 7.00 3.16
CA MET A 63 10.31 5.58 3.53
C MET A 63 9.81 5.40 4.98
N GLU A 64 10.28 6.24 5.90
CA GLU A 64 9.84 6.24 7.30
C GLU A 64 8.38 6.69 7.44
N LYS A 65 7.96 7.70 6.67
CA LYS A 65 6.56 8.14 6.58
C LYS A 65 5.65 6.99 6.15
N ASN A 66 6.04 6.23 5.13
CA ASN A 66 5.28 5.09 4.64
C ASN A 66 5.24 3.95 5.67
N ALA A 67 6.35 3.67 6.34
CA ALA A 67 6.40 2.67 7.41
C ALA A 67 5.53 3.04 8.62
N ALA A 68 5.43 4.33 8.97
CA ALA A 68 4.52 4.80 10.00
C ALA A 68 3.05 4.60 9.60
N VAL A 69 2.69 4.89 8.35
CA VAL A 69 1.33 4.67 7.83
C VAL A 69 0.96 3.20 7.79
N ALA A 70 1.88 2.32 7.39
CA ALA A 70 1.66 0.87 7.40
C ALA A 70 1.36 0.36 8.81
N ARG A 71 2.18 0.75 9.80
CA ARG A 71 1.97 0.42 11.21
C ARG A 71 0.63 0.93 11.74
N TYR A 72 0.28 2.19 11.43
CA TYR A 72 -1.00 2.77 11.83
C TYR A 72 -2.19 1.96 11.28
N ASN A 73 -2.13 1.55 10.02
CA ASN A 73 -3.18 0.74 9.41
C ASN A 73 -3.26 -0.65 10.07
N GLU A 74 -2.14 -1.33 10.32
CA GLU A 74 -2.12 -2.63 11.00
C GLU A 74 -2.74 -2.56 12.42
N LEU A 75 -2.40 -1.52 13.18
CA LEU A 75 -2.89 -1.30 14.55
C LEU A 75 -4.40 -0.97 14.62
N HIS A 76 -4.98 -0.43 13.55
CA HIS A 76 -6.34 0.11 13.58
C HIS A 76 -7.31 -0.55 12.59
N MET A 77 -6.84 -1.42 11.70
CA MET A 77 -7.68 -2.24 10.80
C MET A 77 -8.46 -3.34 11.55
N SER A 78 -8.17 -3.57 12.83
CA SER A 78 -8.86 -4.56 13.69
C SER A 78 -10.02 -4.01 14.51
N THR A 79 -10.46 -2.77 14.28
CA THR A 79 -11.65 -2.23 14.97
C THR A 79 -12.87 -2.41 14.06
N PRO A 80 -13.81 -3.33 14.39
CA PRO A 80 -15.05 -3.52 13.64
C PRO A 80 -15.97 -2.30 13.69
#